data_AF-A0A8S3JEQ3-F1
#
_entry.id   AF-A0A8S3JEQ3-F1
#
_cell.length_a   1.000
_cell.length_b   1.000
_cell.length_c   1.000
_cell.angle_alpha   90.00
_cell.angle_beta   90.00
_cell.angle_gamma   90.00
#
_symmetry.space_group_name_H-M   'P 1'
#
loop_
_entity.id
_entity.type
_entity.pdbx_description
1 polymer ?
#
loop_
_entity_poly.entity_id
_entity_poly.type
_entity_poly.pdbx_seq_one_letter_code
_entity_poly.pdbx_strand_id
1 'polypeptide(L)'
;MKNLHSRMIIARYDRQFTSAKQLQTTINLLEESLNQRIVSLILRRRLSNLNEICFVCCSSRRINNIDRDLQADEFIDPDEQIKELILQEGQLLELRFRGNVVPIEYNKQSYRFAFNTYFPFYFQTNVSEIDKYSQHLSPFFYGFVQVFSRAITKEHDQKKHQIDA
;
A
#
# COMPACT_ATOMS: atom_id res chain seq x y z
N MET A 1 18.81 6.09 6.43
CA MET A 1 19.41 5.32 5.32
C MET A 1 19.25 6.16 4.06
N LYS A 2 20.34 6.54 3.40
CA LYS A 2 20.28 7.27 2.11
C LYS A 2 19.83 6.27 1.05
N ASN A 3 18.75 6.58 0.33
CA ASN A 3 18.28 5.78 -0.80
C ASN A 3 19.39 5.67 -1.85
N LEU A 4 19.77 4.45 -2.22
CA LEU A 4 20.87 4.14 -3.14
C LEU A 4 20.43 4.23 -4.61
N HIS A 5 19.73 5.30 -4.97
CA HIS A 5 19.34 5.58 -6.34
C HIS A 5 19.83 6.97 -6.72
N SER A 6 21.00 7.05 -7.36
CA SER A 6 21.47 8.27 -8.01
C SER A 6 20.72 8.44 -9.32
N ARG A 7 19.95 9.53 -9.45
CA ARG A 7 19.27 9.92 -10.68
C ARG A 7 19.90 11.19 -11.22
N MET A 8 19.97 11.30 -12.54
CA MET A 8 20.42 12.51 -13.23
C MET A 8 19.26 13.03 -14.07
N ILE A 9 18.98 14.33 -13.94
CA ILE A 9 17.97 15.01 -14.76
C ILE A 9 18.69 15.93 -15.73
N ILE A 10 18.37 15.78 -17.02
CA ILE A 10 18.82 16.69 -18.07
C ILE A 10 17.63 17.56 -18.45
N ALA A 11 17.75 18.87 -18.23
CA ALA A 11 16.72 19.84 -18.56
C ALA A 11 17.23 20.84 -19.61
N ARG A 12 16.45 21.07 -20.66
CA ARG A 12 16.67 22.16 -21.62
C ARG A 12 15.70 23.29 -21.27
N TYR A 13 16.22 24.50 -21.15
CA TYR A 13 15.41 25.68 -20.83
C TYR A 13 15.92 26.91 -21.58
N ASP A 14 15.05 27.90 -21.76
CA ASP A 14 15.42 29.18 -22.35
C ASP A 14 15.89 30.15 -21.25
N ARG A 15 17.13 30.63 -21.39
CA ARG A 15 17.75 31.57 -20.45
C ARG A 15 17.08 32.95 -20.47
N GLN A 16 16.37 33.31 -21.54
CA GLN A 16 15.71 34.61 -21.67
C GLN A 16 14.43 34.69 -20.83
N PHE A 17 13.73 33.56 -20.66
CA PHE A 17 12.41 33.52 -20.02
C PHE A 17 12.40 32.83 -18.65
N THR A 18 13.43 32.04 -18.32
CA THR A 18 13.45 31.27 -17.07
C THR A 18 14.69 31.60 -16.24
N SER A 19 14.45 32.10 -15.03
CA SER A 19 15.52 32.32 -14.05
C SER A 19 16.06 30.99 -13.51
N ALA A 20 17.33 30.97 -13.09
CA ALA A 20 17.94 29.79 -12.47
C ALA A 20 17.16 29.29 -11.24
N LYS A 21 16.55 30.20 -10.48
CA LYS A 21 15.72 29.87 -9.31
C LYS A 21 14.44 29.14 -9.71
N GLN A 22 13.75 29.61 -10.76
CA GLN A 22 12.56 28.93 -11.28
C GLN A 22 12.91 27.54 -11.82
N LEU A 23 14.00 27.42 -12.57
CA LEU A 23 14.49 26.13 -13.06
C LEU A 23 14.74 25.15 -11.92
N GLN A 24 15.41 25.58 -10.85
CA GLN A 24 15.68 24.72 -9.69
C GLN A 24 14.38 24.25 -9.02
N THR A 25 13.42 25.16 -8.83
CA THR A 25 12.10 24.79 -8.28
C THR A 25 11.39 23.78 -9.18
N THR A 26 11.40 23.97 -10.50
CA THR A 26 10.79 23.03 -11.45
C THR A 26 11.47 21.67 -11.41
N ILE A 27 12.80 21.62 -11.35
CA ILE A 27 13.55 20.35 -11.23
C ILE A 27 13.18 19.64 -9.94
N ASN A 28 13.10 20.33 -8.80
CA ASN A 28 12.71 19.72 -7.53
C ASN A 28 11.29 19.14 -7.58
N LEU A 29 10.34 19.88 -8.16
CA LEU A 29 8.95 19.40 -8.33
C LEU A 29 8.90 18.18 -9.27
N LEU A 30 9.71 18.18 -10.32
CA LEU A 30 9.81 17.08 -11.26
C LEU A 30 10.44 15.84 -10.59
N GLU A 31 11.47 16.01 -9.77
CA GLU A 31 12.03 14.94 -8.94
C GLU A 31 10.99 14.35 -8.00
N GLU A 32 10.24 15.18 -7.27
CA GLU A 32 9.18 14.73 -6.38
C GLU A 32 8.12 13.93 -7.14
N SER A 33 7.65 14.42 -8.27
CA SER A 33 6.65 13.75 -9.12
C SER A 33 7.17 12.43 -9.73
N LEU A 34 8.44 12.39 -10.13
CA LEU A 34 9.06 11.17 -10.65
C LEU A 34 9.33 10.13 -9.56
N ASN A 35 9.53 10.56 -8.32
CA ASN A 35 9.83 9.68 -7.18
C ASN A 35 8.56 9.13 -6.52
N GLN A 36 7.48 9.89 -6.47
CA GLN A 36 6.26 9.53 -5.76
C GLN A 36 5.30 8.73 -6.64
N ARG A 37 4.72 7.68 -6.07
CA ARG A 37 3.69 6.84 -6.68
C ARG A 37 2.53 6.72 -5.71
N ILE A 38 1.31 6.84 -6.24
CA ILE A 38 0.10 6.51 -5.49
C ILE A 38 -0.04 4.99 -5.55
N VAL A 39 -0.15 4.39 -4.37
CA VAL A 39 -0.16 2.94 -4.17
C VAL A 39 -1.42 2.60 -3.41
N SER A 40 -2.12 1.57 -3.88
CA SER A 40 -3.30 1.02 -3.24
C SER A 40 -2.88 -0.19 -2.42
N LEU A 41 -3.33 -0.20 -1.16
CA LEU A 41 -3.27 -1.32 -0.24
C LEU A 41 -4.64 -1.94 -0.21
N ILE A 42 -4.73 -3.22 -0.54
CA ILE A 42 -5.98 -3.96 -0.65
C ILE A 42 -5.90 -5.12 0.32
N LEU A 43 -6.94 -5.28 1.14
CA LEU A 43 -7.13 -6.49 1.93
C LEU A 43 -8.44 -7.15 1.49
N ARG A 44 -8.37 -8.46 1.23
CA ARG A 44 -9.51 -9.31 0.91
C ARG A 44 -9.44 -10.60 1.70
N ARG A 45 -10.60 -11.21 1.91
CA ARG A 45 -10.74 -12.56 2.47
C ARG A 45 -11.31 -13.49 1.41
N ARG A 46 -11.01 -14.79 1.51
CA ARG A 46 -11.55 -15.77 0.59
C ARG A 46 -12.99 -16.13 0.98
N LEU A 47 -13.87 -16.29 0.01
CA LEU A 47 -15.26 -16.70 0.26
C LEU A 47 -15.37 -18.14 0.74
N SER A 48 -14.59 -19.05 0.16
CA SER A 48 -14.60 -20.47 0.50
C SER A 48 -13.95 -20.77 1.86
N ASN A 49 -13.04 -19.91 2.33
CA ASN A 49 -12.38 -20.02 3.62
C ASN A 49 -12.16 -18.63 4.23
N LEU A 50 -12.99 -18.26 5.22
CA LEU A 50 -12.94 -16.94 5.85
C LEU A 50 -11.64 -16.67 6.63
N ASN A 51 -10.87 -17.71 6.97
CA ASN A 51 -9.58 -17.57 7.61
C ASN A 51 -8.46 -17.29 6.61
N GLU A 52 -8.70 -17.47 5.32
CA GLU A 52 -7.73 -17.17 4.27
C GLU A 52 -7.87 -15.72 3.84
N ILE A 53 -6.78 -14.97 3.89
CA ILE A 53 -6.72 -13.57 3.49
C ILE A 53 -5.66 -13.37 2.43
N CYS A 54 -5.86 -12.33 1.61
CA CYS A 54 -4.89 -11.85 0.65
C CYS A 54 -4.72 -10.33 0.85
N PHE A 55 -3.49 -9.94 1.18
CA PHE A 55 -3.06 -8.55 1.19
C PHE A 55 -2.28 -8.25 -0.08
N VAL A 56 -2.65 -7.17 -0.77
CA VAL A 56 -1.98 -6.72 -1.98
C VAL A 56 -1.54 -5.27 -1.85
N CYS A 57 -0.30 -5.00 -2.27
CA CYS A 57 0.24 -3.65 -2.41
C CYS A 57 0.61 -3.44 -3.88
N CYS A 58 -0.09 -2.52 -4.56
CA CYS A 58 0.08 -2.29 -5.99
C CYS A 58 -0.04 -0.81 -6.36
N SER A 59 0.51 -0.41 -7.50
CA SER A 59 0.24 0.92 -8.07
C SER A 59 -1.27 1.14 -8.25
N SER A 60 -1.80 2.30 -7.88
CA SER A 60 -3.23 2.61 -7.99
C SER A 60 -3.78 2.46 -9.41
N ARG A 61 -2.95 2.72 -10.43
CA ARG A 61 -3.29 2.48 -11.84
C ARG A 61 -3.68 1.04 -12.19
N ARG A 62 -3.31 0.06 -11.35
CA ARG A 62 -3.59 -1.37 -11.57
C ARG A 62 -4.73 -1.91 -10.72
N ILE A 63 -5.33 -1.08 -9.86
CA ILE A 63 -6.34 -1.49 -8.89
C ILE A 63 -7.47 -2.32 -9.53
N ASN A 64 -8.04 -1.85 -10.65
CA ASN A 64 -9.15 -2.54 -11.32
C ASN A 64 -8.78 -3.92 -11.86
N ASN A 65 -7.54 -4.09 -12.34
CA ASN A 65 -7.08 -5.39 -12.82
C ASN A 65 -6.86 -6.34 -11.64
N ILE A 66 -6.20 -5.84 -10.59
CA ILE A 66 -5.92 -6.61 -9.37
C ILE A 66 -7.23 -7.03 -8.69
N ASP A 67 -8.21 -6.14 -8.59
CA ASP A 67 -9.49 -6.44 -7.96
C ASP A 67 -10.26 -7.51 -8.76
N ARG A 68 -10.25 -7.43 -10.10
CA ARG A 68 -10.84 -8.48 -10.95
C ARG A 68 -10.12 -9.83 -10.77
N ASP A 69 -8.80 -9.82 -10.69
CA ASP A 69 -8.02 -11.05 -10.50
C ASP A 69 -8.31 -11.66 -9.11
N LEU A 70 -8.40 -10.83 -8.06
CA LEU A 70 -8.79 -11.26 -6.72
C LEU A 70 -10.21 -11.83 -6.68
N GLN A 71 -11.16 -11.20 -7.36
CA GLN A 71 -12.54 -11.71 -7.47
C GLN A 71 -12.59 -13.07 -8.18
N ALA A 72 -11.76 -13.26 -9.23
CA ALA A 72 -11.66 -14.53 -9.94
C ALA A 72 -11.10 -15.65 -9.04
N ASP A 73 -10.20 -15.31 -8.11
CA ASP A 73 -9.63 -16.22 -7.11
C ASP A 73 -10.50 -16.35 -5.83
N GLU A 74 -11.75 -15.88 -5.87
CA GLU A 74 -12.73 -15.89 -4.77
C GLU A 74 -12.35 -15.02 -3.55
N PHE A 75 -11.43 -14.06 -3.70
CA PHE A 75 -11.08 -13.09 -2.67
C PHE A 75 -12.00 -11.86 -2.76
N ILE A 76 -12.98 -11.79 -1.86
CA ILE A 76 -14.03 -10.77 -1.87
C ILE A 76 -14.20 -10.16 -0.47
N ASP A 77 -14.44 -8.85 -0.42
CA ASP A 77 -14.81 -8.15 0.81
C ASP A 77 -15.94 -7.15 0.51
N PRO A 78 -17.09 -7.21 1.23
CA PRO A 78 -18.20 -6.27 1.00
C PRO A 78 -17.88 -4.82 1.37
N ASP A 79 -16.93 -4.56 2.27
CA ASP A 79 -16.68 -3.22 2.82
C ASP A 79 -15.45 -2.51 2.21
N GLU A 80 -15.06 -2.89 0.99
CA GLU A 80 -13.97 -2.31 0.18
C GLU A 80 -12.79 -1.76 1.02
N GLN A 81 -12.00 -2.67 1.62
CA GLN A 81 -10.83 -2.28 2.43
C GLN A 81 -9.64 -1.86 1.56
N ILE A 82 -9.77 -0.72 0.88
CA ILE A 82 -8.73 -0.13 0.05
C ILE A 82 -8.24 1.15 0.70
N LYS A 83 -6.92 1.26 0.90
CA LYS A 83 -6.27 2.49 1.35
C LYS A 83 -5.22 2.93 0.34
N GLU A 84 -5.11 4.24 0.10
CA GLU A 84 -4.09 4.78 -0.78
C GLU A 84 -2.98 5.50 0.00
N LEU A 85 -1.73 5.22 -0.37
CA LEU A 85 -0.53 5.81 0.18
C LEU A 85 0.35 6.38 -0.93
N ILE A 86 1.12 7.41 -0.61
CA ILE A 86 2.17 7.93 -1.49
C ILE A 86 3.51 7.31 -1.08
N LEU A 87 4.07 6.47 -1.95
CA LEU A 87 5.33 5.75 -1.74
C LEU A 87 6.36 6.08 -2.81
N GLN A 88 7.63 5.80 -2.49
CA GLN A 88 8.73 5.84 -3.45
C GLN A 88 9.10 4.44 -3.93
N GLU A 89 9.58 4.34 -5.16
CA GLU A 89 10.10 3.08 -5.71
C GLU A 89 11.21 2.51 -4.82
N GLY A 90 11.14 1.22 -4.50
CA GLY A 90 12.11 0.54 -3.62
C GLY A 90 11.96 0.85 -2.13
N GLN A 91 10.96 1.64 -1.73
CA GLN A 91 10.70 1.92 -0.33
C GLN A 91 10.35 0.64 0.42
N LEU A 92 11.10 0.37 1.50
CA LEU A 92 10.90 -0.82 2.34
C LEU A 92 9.73 -0.60 3.30
N LEU A 93 8.75 -1.49 3.20
CA LEU A 93 7.56 -1.57 4.02
C LEU A 93 7.60 -2.81 4.91
N GLU A 94 6.81 -2.77 5.97
CA GLU A 94 6.61 -3.88 6.89
C GLU A 94 5.12 -4.09 7.15
N LEU A 95 4.59 -5.21 6.66
CA LEU A 95 3.26 -5.70 6.98
C LEU A 95 3.26 -6.29 8.39
N ARG A 96 2.36 -5.85 9.26
CA ARG A 96 2.26 -6.34 10.63
C ARG A 96 0.85 -6.76 10.99
N PHE A 97 0.73 -7.91 11.64
CA PHE A 97 -0.51 -8.40 12.23
C PHE A 97 -0.58 -7.97 13.69
N ARG A 98 -1.72 -7.41 14.10
CA ARG A 98 -1.98 -6.91 15.45
C ARG A 98 -3.36 -7.34 15.95
N GLY A 99 -3.52 -7.32 17.27
CA GLY A 99 -4.70 -7.85 17.94
C GLY A 99 -4.56 -9.36 18.17
N ASN A 100 -5.70 -10.04 18.20
CA ASN A 100 -5.83 -11.47 18.44
C ASN A 100 -5.75 -12.29 17.14
N VAL A 101 -4.89 -11.92 16.19
CA VAL A 101 -4.79 -12.58 14.88
C VAL A 101 -3.32 -12.78 14.52
N VAL A 102 -2.97 -13.98 14.05
CA VAL A 102 -1.63 -14.31 13.54
C VAL A 102 -1.69 -15.17 12.28
N PRO A 103 -0.80 -14.94 11.29
CA PRO A 103 -0.63 -15.83 10.15
C PRO A 103 -0.15 -17.22 10.59
N ILE A 104 -0.85 -18.27 10.15
CA ILE A 104 -0.55 -19.66 10.51
C ILE A 104 0.76 -20.11 9.86
N GLU A 105 0.97 -19.79 8.59
CA GLU A 105 2.02 -20.41 7.77
C GLU A 105 3.44 -19.99 8.14
N TYR A 106 3.59 -18.86 8.81
CA TYR A 106 4.88 -18.20 8.94
C TYR A 106 5.31 -17.97 10.39
N ASN A 107 4.41 -18.16 11.37
CA ASN A 107 4.63 -17.90 12.80
C ASN A 107 5.30 -16.54 13.10
N LYS A 108 5.16 -15.57 12.19
CA LYS A 108 5.73 -14.23 12.29
C LYS A 108 4.60 -13.22 12.30
N GLN A 109 4.71 -12.23 13.16
CA GLN A 109 3.75 -11.12 13.18
C GLN A 109 4.13 -10.02 12.18
N SER A 110 5.30 -10.09 11.54
CA SER A 110 5.72 -9.08 10.57
C SER A 110 6.51 -9.59 9.37
N TYR A 111 6.30 -8.92 8.23
CA TYR A 111 6.85 -9.27 6.92
C TYR A 111 7.32 -8.01 6.22
N ARG A 112 8.57 -8.01 5.78
CA ARG A 112 9.15 -6.87 5.06
C ARG A 112 9.10 -7.08 3.57
N PHE A 113 8.73 -6.05 2.83
CA PHE A 113 8.71 -6.07 1.38
C PHE A 113 9.05 -4.69 0.82
N ALA A 114 9.63 -4.62 -0.37
CA ALA A 114 9.90 -3.37 -1.05
C ALA A 114 8.79 -3.06 -2.04
N PHE A 115 8.33 -1.81 -2.08
CA PHE A 115 7.38 -1.39 -3.09
C PHE A 115 8.02 -1.35 -4.48
N ASN A 116 7.31 -1.91 -5.46
CA ASN A 116 7.68 -1.84 -6.87
C ASN A 116 6.45 -1.49 -7.72
N THR A 117 6.60 -0.53 -8.63
CA THR A 117 5.50 -0.08 -9.49
C THR A 117 5.01 -1.18 -10.46
N TYR A 118 5.91 -2.03 -10.94
CA TYR A 118 5.63 -3.05 -11.95
C TYR A 118 5.35 -4.43 -11.36
N PHE A 119 5.79 -4.70 -10.13
CA PHE A 119 5.58 -5.96 -9.44
C PHE A 119 4.73 -5.74 -8.19
N PRO A 120 3.40 -5.98 -8.26
CA PRO A 120 2.56 -5.96 -7.08
C PRO A 120 3.06 -6.96 -6.04
N PHE A 121 3.03 -6.56 -4.79
CA PHE A 121 3.32 -7.47 -3.69
C PHE A 121 2.04 -8.16 -3.25
N TYR A 122 2.05 -9.50 -3.27
CA TYR A 122 0.97 -10.33 -2.76
C TYR A 122 1.42 -11.04 -1.48
N PHE A 123 0.56 -11.02 -0.48
CA PHE A 123 0.74 -11.77 0.76
C PHE A 123 -0.56 -12.50 1.07
N GLN A 124 -0.59 -13.78 0.74
CA GLN A 124 -1.68 -14.70 1.02
C GLN A 124 -1.29 -15.60 2.19
N THR A 125 -2.20 -15.76 3.14
CA THR A 125 -2.00 -16.64 4.29
C THR A 125 -3.33 -17.03 4.89
N ASN A 126 -3.36 -18.18 5.56
CA ASN A 126 -4.37 -18.44 6.58
C ASN A 126 -4.03 -17.68 7.86
N VAL A 127 -5.05 -17.14 8.54
CA VAL A 127 -4.92 -16.52 9.85
C VAL A 127 -5.65 -17.34 10.91
N SER A 128 -5.15 -17.25 12.14
CA SER A 128 -5.74 -17.90 13.31
C SER A 128 -5.78 -16.94 14.49
N GLU A 129 -6.67 -17.23 15.42
CA GLU A 129 -6.73 -16.54 16.70
C GLU A 129 -5.56 -16.93 17.60
N ILE A 130 -4.96 -15.95 18.27
CA ILE A 130 -3.86 -16.20 19.22
C ILE A 130 -4.43 -16.83 20.50
N ASP A 131 -5.55 -16.29 20.99
CA ASP A 131 -6.27 -16.78 22.15
C ASP A 131 -7.79 -16.74 21.88
N LYS A 132 -8.37 -17.93 21.75
CA LYS A 132 -9.82 -18.15 21.55
C LYS A 132 -10.70 -17.67 22.70
N TYR A 133 -10.12 -17.37 23.87
CA TYR A 133 -10.84 -16.88 25.04
C TYR A 133 -10.69 -15.37 25.24
N SER A 134 -9.78 -14.71 24.51
CA SER A 134 -9.48 -13.29 24.70
C SER A 134 -10.60 -12.34 24.21
N GLN A 135 -11.68 -12.86 23.61
CA GLN A 135 -12.77 -12.06 23.04
C GLN A 135 -13.95 -11.85 24.00
N HIS A 136 -13.73 -11.10 25.08
CA HIS A 136 -14.84 -10.72 25.97
C HIS A 136 -15.55 -9.43 25.55
N LEU A 137 -14.94 -8.60 24.69
CA LEU A 137 -15.39 -7.22 24.43
C LEU A 137 -16.06 -7.02 23.07
N SER A 138 -15.79 -7.86 22.07
CA SER A 138 -16.44 -7.77 20.75
C SER A 138 -16.39 -9.12 20.02
N PRO A 139 -17.51 -9.63 19.50
CA PRO A 139 -17.56 -10.89 18.75
C PRO A 139 -17.11 -10.74 17.28
N PHE A 140 -16.87 -9.51 16.82
CA PHE A 140 -16.59 -9.21 15.41
C PHE A 140 -15.18 -8.68 15.16
N PHE A 141 -14.46 -8.24 16.21
CA PHE A 141 -13.12 -7.69 16.08
C PHE A 141 -12.07 -8.66 16.61
N TYR A 142 -11.35 -9.30 15.71
CA TYR A 142 -10.26 -10.22 16.04
C TYR A 142 -8.92 -9.51 15.99
N GLY A 143 -8.70 -8.63 15.03
CA GLY A 143 -7.42 -7.94 14.85
C GLY A 143 -7.40 -7.10 13.60
N PHE A 144 -6.21 -6.65 13.21
CA PHE A 144 -6.03 -5.80 12.05
C PHE A 144 -4.62 -5.89 11.50
N VAL A 145 -4.48 -5.48 10.24
CA VAL A 145 -3.21 -5.43 9.53
C VAL A 145 -2.73 -3.99 9.44
N GLN A 146 -1.46 -3.76 9.72
CA GLN A 146 -0.81 -2.45 9.61
C GLN A 146 0.34 -2.52 8.61
N VAL A 147 0.48 -1.47 7.81
CA VAL A 147 1.66 -1.26 6.96
C VAL A 147 2.52 -0.19 7.59
N PHE A 148 3.73 -0.55 8.01
CA PHE A 148 4.72 0.37 8.54
C PHE A 148 5.76 0.71 7.48
N SER A 149 6.14 1.98 7.44
CA SER A 149 7.29 2.47 6.71
C SER A 149 8.24 3.14 7.69
N ARG A 150 9.54 2.97 7.50
CA ARG A 150 10.57 3.72 8.26
C ARG A 150 10.65 5.20 7.85
N ALA A 151 10.12 5.55 6.68
CA ALA A 151 10.04 6.91 6.17
C ALA A 151 8.61 7.46 6.27
N ILE A 152 8.47 8.77 6.47
CA ILE A 152 7.17 9.47 6.48
C ILE A 152 6.45 9.15 5.18
N THR A 153 5.28 8.53 5.30
CA THR A 153 4.40 8.18 4.17
C THR A 153 3.18 9.08 4.28
N LYS A 154 2.77 9.72 3.20
CA LYS A 154 1.55 10.53 3.19
C LYS A 154 0.38 9.62 2.80
N GLU A 155 -0.68 9.61 3.60
CA GLU A 155 -1.96 9.03 3.18
C GLU A 155 -2.52 9.91 2.05
N HIS A 156 -3.08 9.27 1.02
CA HIS A 156 -3.77 9.96 -0.05
C HIS A 156 -5.27 9.94 0.25
N ASP A 157 -5.78 11.04 0.79
CA ASP A 157 -7.21 11.21 1.02
C ASP A 157 -7.93 11.48 -0.30
N GLN A 158 -8.55 10.45 -0.88
CA GLN A 158 -9.63 10.67 -1.82
C GLN A 158 -10.84 11.17 -1.04
N LYS A 159 -10.96 12.49 -0.83
CA LYS A 159 -12.24 13.07 -0.39
C LYS A 159 -13.30 12.69 -1.41
N LYS A 160 -14.27 11.86 -0.96
CA LYS A 160 -15.53 11.52 -1.64
C LYS A 160 -16.04 12.70 -2.49
N HIS A 161 -15.83 12.65 -3.81
CA HIS A 161 -16.66 13.35 -4.78
C HIS A 161 -17.67 12.36 -5.31
N GLN A 162 -18.65 12.04 -4.46
CA GLN A 162 -19.91 11.40 -4.81
C GLN A 162 -20.83 11.61 -3.62
N ILE A 163 -21.61 12.68 -3.66
CA ILE A 163 -23.07 12.75 -3.54
C ILE A 163 -23.40 14.25 -3.66
N ASP A 164 -23.73 14.66 -4.88
CA ASP A 164 -24.65 15.77 -5.19
C ASP A 164 -25.14 15.49 -6.61
N ALA A 165 -26.16 14.64 -6.70
CA ALA A 165 -27.00 14.42 -7.86
C ALA A 165 -28.43 14.16 -7.35
#